data_AF-A0A1X0LEQ4-F1
#
_entry.id   AF-A0A1X0LEQ4-F1
#
_cell.length_a   1.000
_cell.length_b   1.000
_cell.length_c   1.000
_cell.angle_alpha   90.00
_cell.angle_beta   90.00
_cell.angle_gamma   90.00
#
_symmetry.space_group_name_H-M   'P 1'
#
loop_
_entity.id
_entity.type
_entity.pdbx_description
1 polymer ?
#
loop_
_entity_poly.entity_id
_entity_poly.type
_entity_poly.pdbx_seq_one_letter_code
_entity_poly.pdbx_strand_id
1 'polypeptide(L)'
;MPDISDGHHLPKLRPDGKPLHPSWLPRQRRGTTPQMIGRYPDYDVLSTADTWDEATRKVVLARLEKPGPLRFFDESQESTLRAFCDTVLAQDAEPRIPVAEFVDAKLADGRLDGYQYADMPDDRDTWRLVLSGLDEAARAAGAESFAAADLATRESVVQRFADGELSGGSWEKLNVSRAWSVVMRMTLSGFYSHPWAWNEIGFGGPAYPRGFMRLGGVGSREPFEAPGATSEDPVRTVEQEHING
;
A
#
# COMPACT_ATOMS: atom_id res chain seq x y z
N MET A 1 -28.72 -9.80 -4.57
CA MET A 1 -27.27 -9.52 -4.69
C MET A 1 -27.11 -8.01 -4.79
N PRO A 2 -26.09 -7.40 -4.18
CA PRO A 2 -25.78 -5.99 -4.43
C PRO A 2 -25.58 -5.77 -5.92
N ASP A 3 -26.20 -4.74 -6.48
CA ASP A 3 -26.02 -4.38 -7.88
C ASP A 3 -24.69 -3.66 -8.04
N ILE A 4 -23.65 -4.43 -8.36
CA ILE A 4 -22.29 -3.95 -8.60
C ILE A 4 -22.13 -3.29 -9.98
N SER A 5 -23.19 -3.24 -10.80
CA SER A 5 -23.17 -2.48 -12.06
C SER A 5 -23.36 -0.98 -11.83
N ASP A 6 -23.91 -0.60 -10.68
CA ASP A 6 -24.06 0.77 -10.25
C ASP A 6 -22.75 1.29 -9.65
N GLY A 7 -22.10 2.26 -10.30
CA GLY A 7 -20.82 2.83 -9.88
C GLY A 7 -20.84 3.59 -8.54
N HIS A 8 -22.01 3.82 -7.91
CA HIS A 8 -22.13 4.55 -6.65
C HIS A 8 -21.30 3.94 -5.49
N HIS A 9 -20.93 2.66 -5.56
CA HIS A 9 -20.02 2.00 -4.61
C HIS A 9 -18.52 2.25 -4.88
N LEU A 10 -18.15 3.14 -5.82
CA LEU A 10 -16.74 3.44 -6.09
C LEU A 10 -16.21 4.48 -5.10
N PRO A 11 -14.97 4.32 -4.59
CA PRO A 11 -14.39 5.26 -3.63
C PRO A 11 -14.38 6.73 -4.08
N LYS A 12 -14.28 6.98 -5.39
CA LYS A 12 -14.29 8.34 -5.98
C LYS A 12 -15.65 9.03 -5.98
N LEU A 13 -16.74 8.31 -5.67
CA LEU A 13 -18.09 8.86 -5.65
C LEU A 13 -18.62 9.08 -4.22
N ARG A 14 -17.74 9.01 -3.20
CA ARG A 14 -18.08 9.30 -1.80
C ARG A 14 -18.31 10.80 -1.60
N PRO A 15 -19.24 11.23 -0.73
CA PRO A 15 -19.58 12.65 -0.52
C PRO A 15 -18.40 13.53 -0.11
N ASP A 16 -17.46 12.99 0.67
CA ASP A 16 -16.24 13.65 1.12
C ASP A 16 -14.98 13.18 0.37
N GLY A 17 -15.14 12.23 -0.55
CA GLY A 17 -14.05 11.57 -1.27
C GLY A 17 -13.12 10.71 -0.40
N LYS A 18 -13.42 10.51 0.89
CA LYS A 18 -12.50 9.85 1.83
C LYS A 18 -12.87 8.39 2.11
N PRO A 19 -11.89 7.48 2.15
CA PRO A 19 -12.13 6.14 2.67
C PRO A 19 -12.55 6.21 4.15
N LEU A 20 -13.39 5.27 4.60
CA LEU A 20 -13.67 5.13 6.03
C LEU A 20 -12.39 4.70 6.72
N HIS A 21 -12.07 5.34 7.84
CA HIS A 21 -11.01 4.86 8.70
C HIS A 21 -11.28 3.39 9.08
N PRO A 22 -10.31 2.47 8.99
CA PRO A 22 -10.56 1.03 9.12
C PRO A 22 -10.90 0.56 10.54
N SER A 23 -11.12 1.47 11.50
CA SER A 23 -11.48 1.15 12.88
C SER A 23 -12.80 0.39 13.05
N TRP A 24 -13.67 0.41 12.04
CA TRP A 24 -14.91 -0.39 12.04
C TRP A 24 -14.64 -1.88 11.72
N LEU A 25 -13.46 -2.22 11.19
CA LEU A 25 -13.08 -3.60 10.93
C LEU A 25 -12.79 -4.35 12.23
N PRO A 26 -13.06 -5.67 12.30
CA PRO A 26 -12.73 -6.45 13.46
C PRO A 26 -11.21 -6.56 13.64
N ARG A 27 -10.80 -6.78 14.89
CA ARG A 27 -9.42 -7.15 15.23
C ARG A 27 -9.06 -8.51 14.64
N GLN A 28 -7.85 -8.61 14.11
CA GLN A 28 -7.28 -9.86 13.62
C GLN A 28 -7.08 -10.84 14.80
N ARG A 29 -7.62 -12.06 14.67
CA ARG A 29 -7.53 -13.13 15.68
C ARG A 29 -6.54 -14.24 15.28
N ARG A 30 -6.35 -14.47 13.98
CA ARG A 30 -5.41 -15.46 13.44
C ARG A 30 -4.43 -14.82 12.47
N GLY A 31 -3.15 -15.18 12.55
CA GLY A 31 -2.12 -14.57 11.72
C GLY A 31 -1.90 -13.09 12.05
N THR A 32 -1.21 -12.39 11.14
CA THR A 32 -0.91 -10.95 11.27
C THR A 32 -1.38 -10.21 10.04
N THR A 33 -2.01 -9.06 10.26
CA THR A 33 -2.33 -8.04 9.25
C THR A 33 -1.62 -6.75 9.64
N PRO A 34 -1.45 -5.77 8.73
CA PRO A 34 -1.10 -4.42 9.14
C PRO A 34 -2.07 -3.93 10.22
N GLN A 35 -1.54 -3.35 11.30
CA GLN A 35 -2.33 -2.78 12.41
C GLN A 35 -3.22 -3.77 13.19
N MET A 36 -3.12 -5.09 12.91
CA MET A 36 -3.97 -6.14 13.49
C MET A 36 -5.47 -5.88 13.30
N ILE A 37 -5.86 -5.26 12.19
CA ILE A 37 -7.25 -5.08 11.74
C ILE A 37 -7.40 -5.73 10.36
N GLY A 38 -8.59 -6.23 10.05
CA GLY A 38 -8.80 -6.86 8.75
C GLY A 38 -10.22 -7.37 8.54
N ARG A 39 -10.63 -7.48 7.28
CA ARG A 39 -11.95 -8.01 6.90
C ARG A 39 -12.06 -9.52 7.18
N TYR A 40 -10.94 -10.22 7.34
CA TYR A 40 -10.87 -11.67 7.53
C TYR A 40 -10.15 -12.02 8.85
N PRO A 41 -10.79 -11.75 10.01
CA PRO A 41 -10.14 -11.82 11.32
C PRO A 41 -9.66 -13.23 11.71
N ASP A 42 -10.24 -14.29 11.15
CA ASP A 42 -9.87 -15.67 11.43
C ASP A 42 -8.99 -16.30 10.34
N TYR A 43 -8.61 -15.52 9.32
CA TYR A 43 -7.83 -16.00 8.19
C TYR A 43 -6.33 -15.81 8.42
N ASP A 44 -5.55 -16.81 8.02
CA ASP A 44 -4.10 -16.73 8.00
C ASP A 44 -3.55 -17.52 6.81
N VAL A 45 -3.07 -16.81 5.80
CA VAL A 45 -2.52 -17.35 4.57
C VAL A 45 -1.33 -18.28 4.84
N LEU A 46 -0.53 -18.00 5.89
CA LEU A 46 0.64 -18.81 6.24
C LEU A 46 0.27 -20.19 6.75
N SER A 47 -0.97 -20.39 7.21
CA SER A 47 -1.48 -21.72 7.55
C SER A 47 -1.59 -22.67 6.36
N THR A 48 -1.47 -22.15 5.14
CA THR A 48 -1.46 -22.93 3.89
C THR A 48 -0.06 -23.03 3.27
N ALA A 49 0.99 -22.59 3.97
CA ALA A 49 2.34 -22.52 3.42
C ALA A 49 2.93 -23.89 3.03
N ASP A 50 2.44 -24.98 3.61
CA ASP A 50 2.77 -26.36 3.26
C ASP A 50 2.15 -26.82 1.93
N THR A 51 1.15 -26.08 1.43
CA THR A 51 0.51 -26.34 0.13
C THR A 51 1.20 -25.66 -1.04
N TRP A 52 2.19 -24.79 -0.79
CA TRP A 52 2.97 -24.10 -1.82
C TRP A 52 4.21 -24.91 -2.21
N ASP A 53 4.73 -24.69 -3.41
CA ASP A 53 6.02 -25.26 -3.78
C ASP A 53 7.16 -24.66 -2.94
N GLU A 54 8.27 -25.38 -2.87
CA GLU A 54 9.41 -25.01 -2.03
C GLU A 54 10.00 -23.64 -2.40
N ALA A 55 10.09 -23.31 -3.69
CA ALA A 55 10.71 -22.07 -4.14
C ALA A 55 9.84 -20.86 -3.74
N THR A 56 8.53 -20.93 -3.98
CA THR A 56 7.61 -19.88 -3.57
C THR A 56 7.53 -19.77 -2.05
N ARG A 57 7.43 -20.89 -1.32
CA ARG A 57 7.42 -20.88 0.14
C ARG A 57 8.66 -20.19 0.71
N LYS A 58 9.84 -20.50 0.18
CA LYS A 58 11.10 -19.86 0.60
C LYS A 58 11.07 -18.35 0.40
N VAL A 59 10.61 -17.88 -0.76
CA VAL A 59 10.54 -16.44 -1.08
C VAL A 59 9.53 -15.71 -0.18
N VAL A 60 8.36 -16.30 0.06
CA VAL A 60 7.33 -15.68 0.90
C VAL A 60 7.76 -15.62 2.36
N LEU A 61 8.33 -16.71 2.90
CA LEU A 61 8.78 -16.75 4.29
C LEU A 61 9.95 -15.78 4.54
N ALA A 62 10.85 -15.60 3.57
CA ALA A 62 11.93 -14.62 3.69
C ALA A 62 11.42 -13.17 3.87
N ARG A 63 10.22 -12.84 3.41
CA ARG A 63 9.62 -11.50 3.62
C ARG A 63 9.20 -11.24 5.05
N LEU A 64 9.01 -12.29 5.86
CA LEU A 64 8.65 -12.19 7.28
C LEU A 64 9.87 -11.96 8.19
N GLU A 65 11.07 -12.15 7.66
CA GLU A 65 12.30 -11.90 8.41
C GLU A 65 12.42 -10.40 8.73
N LYS A 66 12.96 -10.08 9.90
CA LYS A 66 13.19 -8.69 10.27
C LYS A 66 14.14 -8.06 9.25
N PRO A 67 13.76 -6.97 8.56
CA PRO A 67 14.61 -6.39 7.55
C PRO A 67 15.86 -5.75 8.19
N GLY A 68 16.95 -5.73 7.43
CA GLY A 68 18.16 -5.01 7.79
C GLY A 68 18.03 -3.49 7.62
N PRO A 69 19.09 -2.72 7.92
CA PRO A 69 19.12 -1.29 7.65
C PRO A 69 19.05 -0.99 6.15
N LEU A 70 18.62 0.22 5.80
CA LEU A 70 18.63 0.71 4.42
C LEU A 70 20.07 0.75 3.88
N ARG A 71 20.23 0.49 2.58
CA ARG A 71 21.52 0.42 1.88
C ARG A 71 21.64 1.44 0.75
N PHE A 72 20.52 1.92 0.21
CA PHE A 72 20.50 2.84 -0.93
C PHE A 72 20.25 4.29 -0.49
N PHE A 73 19.36 4.50 0.47
CA PHE A 73 19.03 5.82 1.01
C PHE A 73 19.87 6.17 2.25
N ASP A 74 20.14 7.47 2.43
CA ASP A 74 20.74 8.00 3.66
C ASP A 74 19.71 8.22 4.78
N GLU A 75 20.14 8.65 5.97
CA GLU A 75 19.28 8.84 7.15
C GLU A 75 18.15 9.88 6.92
N SER A 76 18.45 10.96 6.17
CA SER A 76 17.45 11.99 5.86
C SER A 76 16.40 11.42 4.91
N GLN A 77 16.84 10.72 3.87
CA GLN A 77 15.98 10.08 2.89
C GLN A 77 15.17 8.93 3.51
N GLU A 78 15.75 8.17 4.44
CA GLU A 78 15.08 7.09 5.16
C GLU A 78 13.84 7.60 5.90
N SER A 79 13.99 8.70 6.65
CA SER A 79 12.88 9.28 7.43
C SER A 79 11.72 9.69 6.52
N THR A 80 12.03 10.36 5.41
CA THR A 80 11.04 10.79 4.41
C THR A 80 10.41 9.60 3.68
N LEU A 81 11.21 8.59 3.32
CA LEU A 81 10.74 7.36 2.67
C LEU A 81 9.74 6.61 3.54
N ARG A 82 10.07 6.40 4.81
CA ARG A 82 9.18 5.72 5.76
C ARG A 82 7.86 6.47 5.92
N ALA A 83 7.94 7.77 6.17
CA ALA A 83 6.75 8.62 6.29
C ALA A 83 5.90 8.59 5.00
N PHE A 84 6.53 8.62 3.83
CA PHE A 84 5.84 8.53 2.54
C PHE A 84 5.13 7.19 2.38
N CYS A 85 5.86 6.07 2.53
CA CYS A 85 5.29 4.73 2.43
C CYS A 85 4.13 4.52 3.41
N ASP A 86 4.28 4.94 4.66
CA ASP A 86 3.22 4.79 5.66
C ASP A 86 1.99 5.64 5.35
N THR A 87 2.19 6.86 4.85
CA THR A 87 1.07 7.75 4.47
C THR A 87 0.30 7.19 3.26
N VAL A 88 0.99 6.80 2.18
CA VAL A 88 0.32 6.34 0.95
C VAL A 88 -0.31 4.94 1.08
N LEU A 89 0.10 4.17 2.09
CA LEU A 89 -0.42 2.82 2.38
C LEU A 89 -1.32 2.78 3.62
N ALA A 90 -1.62 3.93 4.23
CA ALA A 90 -2.42 4.04 5.46
C ALA A 90 -1.91 3.13 6.59
N GLN A 91 -0.59 3.08 6.80
CA GLN A 91 0.04 2.31 7.89
C GLN A 91 0.17 3.18 9.15
N ASP A 92 -0.95 3.43 9.81
CA ASP A 92 -1.00 4.43 10.90
C ASP A 92 -0.39 3.92 12.20
N ALA A 93 -0.40 2.61 12.43
CA ALA A 93 0.12 1.97 13.64
C ALA A 93 0.86 0.66 13.36
N GLU A 94 1.58 0.16 14.37
CA GLU A 94 2.20 -1.17 14.31
C GLU A 94 1.15 -2.29 14.47
N PRO A 95 1.39 -3.48 13.88
CA PRO A 95 2.53 -3.83 13.04
C PRO A 95 2.41 -3.24 11.62
N ARG A 96 3.52 -2.76 11.06
CA ARG A 96 3.61 -2.26 9.67
C ARG A 96 4.36 -3.23 8.76
N ILE A 97 3.96 -3.29 7.49
CA ILE A 97 4.76 -3.94 6.45
C ILE A 97 5.98 -3.04 6.17
N PRO A 98 7.20 -3.60 6.15
CA PRO A 98 8.45 -2.85 5.92
C PRO A 98 8.64 -2.48 4.44
N VAL A 99 7.77 -1.62 3.92
CA VAL A 99 7.77 -1.26 2.49
C VAL A 99 8.96 -0.36 2.13
N ALA A 100 9.40 0.50 3.04
CA ALA A 100 10.59 1.32 2.85
C ALA A 100 11.83 0.45 2.57
N GLU A 101 12.00 -0.62 3.35
CA GLU A 101 13.09 -1.57 3.19
C GLU A 101 12.98 -2.37 1.89
N PHE A 102 11.76 -2.72 1.47
CA PHE A 102 11.54 -3.36 0.18
C PHE A 102 11.96 -2.46 -1.00
N VAL A 103 11.54 -1.19 -0.97
CA VAL A 103 11.90 -0.20 -1.99
C VAL A 103 13.41 0.01 -2.03
N ASP A 104 14.03 0.25 -0.88
CA ASP A 104 15.47 0.43 -0.74
C ASP A 104 16.25 -0.77 -1.29
N ALA A 105 15.89 -1.99 -0.87
CA ALA A 105 16.57 -3.19 -1.33
C ALA A 105 16.43 -3.39 -2.85
N LYS A 106 15.26 -3.09 -3.43
CA LYS A 106 15.03 -3.19 -4.87
C LYS A 106 15.93 -2.21 -5.64
N LEU A 107 16.08 -0.99 -5.16
CA LEU A 107 16.94 0.04 -5.76
C LEU A 107 18.43 -0.28 -5.57
N ALA A 108 18.83 -0.72 -4.38
CA ALA A 108 20.20 -1.13 -4.06
C ALA A 108 20.68 -2.31 -4.91
N ASP A 109 19.80 -3.30 -5.13
CA ASP A 109 20.11 -4.50 -5.90
C ASP A 109 19.97 -4.29 -7.42
N GLY A 110 19.54 -3.10 -7.86
CA GLY A 110 19.33 -2.80 -9.28
C GLY A 110 18.20 -3.62 -9.92
N ARG A 111 17.25 -4.14 -9.13
CA ARG A 111 16.11 -4.93 -9.59
C ARG A 111 14.99 -4.01 -10.09
N LEU A 112 15.31 -3.17 -11.08
CA LEU A 112 14.38 -2.22 -11.67
C LEU A 112 13.42 -2.91 -12.65
N ASP A 113 12.43 -2.18 -13.15
CA ASP A 113 11.35 -2.75 -13.96
C ASP A 113 11.73 -2.98 -15.44
N GLY A 114 12.97 -2.67 -15.82
CA GLY A 114 13.49 -2.94 -17.16
C GLY A 114 12.99 -1.99 -18.26
N TYR A 115 12.26 -0.94 -17.90
CA TYR A 115 11.87 0.15 -18.80
C TYR A 115 11.94 1.50 -18.08
N GLN A 116 12.01 2.58 -18.85
CA GLN A 116 12.06 3.96 -18.35
C GLN A 116 11.24 4.86 -19.29
N TYR A 117 10.53 5.85 -18.74
CA TYR A 117 9.88 6.88 -19.56
C TYR A 117 10.93 7.80 -20.18
N ALA A 118 10.75 8.18 -21.45
CA ALA A 118 11.76 8.95 -22.19
C ALA A 118 12.04 10.36 -21.62
N ASP A 119 11.11 10.94 -20.86
CA ASP A 119 11.20 12.27 -20.22
C ASP A 119 11.49 12.21 -18.72
N MET A 120 11.81 11.02 -18.19
CA MET A 120 12.11 10.82 -16.78
C MET A 120 13.58 10.45 -16.59
N PRO A 121 14.20 10.78 -15.46
CA PRO A 121 15.45 10.15 -15.04
C PRO A 121 15.23 8.65 -14.74
N ASP A 122 16.30 7.91 -14.44
CA ASP A 122 16.14 6.51 -14.04
C ASP A 122 15.42 6.39 -12.68
N ASP A 123 14.90 5.21 -12.35
CA ASP A 123 14.11 5.00 -11.14
C ASP A 123 14.87 5.41 -9.86
N ARG A 124 16.21 5.23 -9.80
CA ARG A 124 17.02 5.60 -8.63
C ARG A 124 17.05 7.11 -8.40
N ASP A 125 17.31 7.86 -9.46
CA ASP A 125 17.32 9.33 -9.39
C ASP A 125 15.91 9.89 -9.22
N THR A 126 14.90 9.25 -9.82
CA THR A 126 13.48 9.58 -9.60
C THR A 126 13.13 9.51 -8.12
N TRP A 127 13.48 8.41 -7.43
CA TRP A 127 13.21 8.26 -6.00
C TRP A 127 13.88 9.34 -5.16
N ARG A 128 15.16 9.64 -5.41
CA ARG A 128 15.87 10.70 -4.66
C ARG A 128 15.23 12.08 -4.87
N LEU A 129 14.84 12.40 -6.10
CA LEU A 129 14.17 13.66 -6.42
C LEU A 129 12.77 13.76 -5.80
N VAL A 130 12.01 12.65 -5.78
CA VAL A 130 10.71 12.60 -5.10
C VAL A 130 10.87 12.84 -3.60
N LEU A 131 11.78 12.15 -2.92
CA LEU A 131 11.97 12.34 -1.47
C LEU A 131 12.40 13.78 -1.16
N SER A 132 13.30 14.35 -1.95
CA SER A 132 13.70 15.76 -1.81
C SER A 132 12.53 16.72 -2.05
N GLY A 133 11.72 16.46 -3.08
CA GLY A 133 10.55 17.25 -3.42
C GLY A 133 9.43 17.18 -2.37
N LEU A 134 9.26 16.03 -1.71
CA LEU A 134 8.31 15.87 -0.60
C LEU A 134 8.73 16.72 0.60
N ASP A 135 10.02 16.73 0.92
CA ASP A 135 10.56 17.59 1.98
C ASP A 135 10.44 19.08 1.63
N GLU A 136 10.70 19.48 0.38
CA GLU A 136 10.48 20.85 -0.11
C GLU A 136 9.00 21.25 0.01
N ALA A 137 8.07 20.38 -0.40
CA ALA A 137 6.63 20.64 -0.32
C ALA A 137 6.14 20.75 1.13
N ALA A 138 6.65 19.91 2.04
CA ALA A 138 6.33 19.98 3.46
C ALA A 138 6.87 21.28 4.11
N ARG A 139 8.08 21.71 3.72
CA ARG A 139 8.65 23.00 4.19
C ARG A 139 7.85 24.20 3.69
N ALA A 140 7.38 24.16 2.45
CA ALA A 140 6.48 25.19 1.93
C ALA A 140 5.15 25.27 2.71
N ALA A 141 4.72 24.15 3.32
CA ALA A 141 3.56 24.08 4.21
C ALA A 141 3.88 24.42 5.68
N GLY A 142 5.13 24.76 6.01
CA GLY A 142 5.55 25.19 7.36
C GLY A 142 6.11 24.09 8.26
N ALA A 143 6.27 22.86 7.78
CA ALA A 143 6.93 21.79 8.52
C ALA A 143 8.47 21.82 8.34
N GLU A 144 9.23 21.15 9.21
CA GLU A 144 10.69 21.05 9.07
C GLU A 144 11.11 20.10 7.92
N SER A 145 10.37 19.01 7.77
CA SER A 145 10.52 17.97 6.75
C SER A 145 9.18 17.26 6.57
N PHE A 146 9.05 16.43 5.53
CA PHE A 146 7.85 15.62 5.33
C PHE A 146 7.66 14.63 6.49
N ALA A 147 8.76 14.05 6.97
CA ALA A 147 8.75 13.15 8.13
C ALA A 147 8.43 13.88 9.46
N ALA A 148 8.68 15.18 9.59
CA ALA A 148 8.31 15.96 10.77
C ALA A 148 6.89 16.55 10.68
N ALA A 149 6.29 16.57 9.49
CA ALA A 149 4.95 17.11 9.28
C ALA A 149 3.88 16.27 9.99
N ASP A 150 2.79 16.94 10.40
CA ASP A 150 1.60 16.26 10.89
C ASP A 150 0.88 15.46 9.79
N LEU A 151 -0.02 14.57 10.19
CA LEU A 151 -0.71 13.67 9.26
C LEU A 151 -1.47 14.45 8.17
N ALA A 152 -2.19 15.49 8.55
CA ALA A 152 -2.98 16.30 7.61
C ALA A 152 -2.09 16.95 6.53
N THR A 153 -0.92 17.44 6.91
CA THR A 153 0.05 18.01 5.98
C THR A 153 0.65 16.94 5.07
N ARG A 154 1.01 15.77 5.60
CA ARG A 154 1.52 14.66 4.78
C ARG A 154 0.50 14.18 3.76
N GLU A 155 -0.75 13.98 4.18
CA GLU A 155 -1.86 13.59 3.31
C GLU A 155 -2.10 14.64 2.22
N SER A 156 -2.08 15.93 2.58
CA SER A 156 -2.24 17.02 1.60
C SER A 156 -1.13 17.04 0.56
N VAL A 157 0.13 16.89 0.98
CA VAL A 157 1.28 16.83 0.05
C VAL A 157 1.22 15.59 -0.84
N VAL A 158 0.88 14.42 -0.28
CA VAL A 158 0.69 13.18 -1.04
C VAL A 158 -0.44 13.30 -2.06
N GLN A 159 -1.57 13.91 -1.67
CA GLN A 159 -2.71 14.12 -2.57
C GLN A 159 -2.31 15.00 -3.75
N ARG A 160 -1.65 16.13 -3.48
CA ARG A 160 -1.12 17.02 -4.54
C ARG A 160 -0.10 16.32 -5.43
N PHE A 161 0.72 15.42 -4.88
CA PHE A 161 1.64 14.61 -5.68
C PHE A 161 0.88 13.65 -6.61
N ALA A 162 -0.12 12.94 -6.07
CA ALA A 162 -0.96 12.02 -6.83
C ALA A 162 -1.73 12.72 -7.96
N ASP A 163 -2.17 13.95 -7.72
CA ASP A 163 -2.88 14.79 -8.70
C ASP A 163 -1.94 15.47 -9.70
N GLY A 164 -0.62 15.39 -9.52
CA GLY A 164 0.37 16.01 -10.40
C GLY A 164 0.53 17.51 -10.22
N GLU A 165 0.17 18.05 -9.05
CA GLU A 165 0.08 19.49 -8.76
C GLU A 165 1.31 20.05 -8.01
N LEU A 166 2.31 19.22 -7.73
CA LEU A 166 3.58 19.69 -7.16
C LEU A 166 4.45 20.34 -8.24
N SER A 167 5.16 21.41 -7.89
CA SER A 167 5.98 22.20 -8.80
C SER A 167 7.11 22.91 -8.05
N GLY A 168 8.10 23.41 -8.79
CA GLY A 168 9.29 24.06 -8.24
C GLY A 168 10.33 23.09 -7.69
N GLY A 169 11.55 23.59 -7.50
CA GLY A 169 12.65 22.85 -6.88
C GLY A 169 12.95 21.51 -7.58
N SER A 170 12.89 20.42 -6.82
CA SER A 170 13.13 19.06 -7.32
C SER A 170 12.10 18.61 -8.36
N TRP A 171 10.87 19.14 -8.31
CA TRP A 171 9.78 18.77 -9.22
C TRP A 171 9.99 19.25 -10.66
N GLU A 172 10.78 20.31 -10.89
CA GLU A 172 11.13 20.79 -12.25
C GLU A 172 11.96 19.81 -13.06
N LYS A 173 12.55 18.80 -12.39
CA LYS A 173 13.37 17.75 -13.01
C LYS A 173 12.57 16.49 -13.30
N LEU A 174 11.28 16.48 -13.00
CA LEU A 174 10.41 15.31 -13.07
C LEU A 174 9.13 15.63 -13.84
N ASN A 175 8.66 14.66 -14.61
CA ASN A 175 7.24 14.60 -14.92
C ASN A 175 6.50 14.06 -13.69
N VAL A 176 5.78 14.92 -12.96
CA VAL A 176 5.22 14.61 -11.62
C VAL A 176 4.24 13.43 -11.65
N SER A 177 3.33 13.37 -12.63
CA SER A 177 2.39 12.25 -12.76
C SER A 177 3.09 10.92 -13.07
N ARG A 178 4.19 10.96 -13.84
CA ARG A 178 5.02 9.76 -14.10
C ARG A 178 5.85 9.38 -12.89
N ALA A 179 6.38 10.36 -12.15
CA ALA A 179 7.08 10.12 -10.89
C ALA A 179 6.17 9.41 -9.87
N TRP A 180 4.92 9.87 -9.71
CA TRP A 180 3.91 9.19 -8.89
C TRP A 180 3.73 7.73 -9.31
N SER A 181 3.59 7.47 -10.61
CA SER A 181 3.44 6.11 -11.15
C SER A 181 4.66 5.23 -10.85
N VAL A 182 5.87 5.75 -10.97
CA VAL A 182 7.12 5.03 -10.69
C VAL A 182 7.21 4.65 -9.20
N VAL A 183 6.97 5.60 -8.30
CA VAL A 183 7.11 5.32 -6.85
C VAL A 183 6.00 4.40 -6.35
N MET A 184 4.74 4.65 -6.74
CA MET A 184 3.62 3.80 -6.32
C MET A 184 3.73 2.37 -6.84
N ARG A 185 4.29 2.17 -8.04
CA ARG A 185 4.55 0.82 -8.57
C ARG A 185 5.43 -0.01 -7.63
N MET A 186 6.53 0.55 -7.12
CA MET A 186 7.40 -0.17 -6.18
C MET A 186 6.77 -0.29 -4.80
N THR A 187 6.14 0.78 -4.30
CA THR A 187 5.47 0.79 -2.99
C THR A 187 4.37 -0.27 -2.91
N LEU A 188 3.46 -0.31 -3.90
CA LEU A 188 2.38 -1.29 -3.98
C LEU A 188 2.91 -2.71 -4.20
N SER A 189 3.94 -2.87 -5.02
CA SER A 189 4.60 -4.17 -5.19
C SER A 189 5.18 -4.68 -3.88
N GLY A 190 5.78 -3.81 -3.05
CA GLY A 190 6.27 -4.18 -1.73
C GLY A 190 5.14 -4.62 -0.82
N PHE A 191 4.14 -3.75 -0.65
CA PHE A 191 2.99 -3.97 0.23
C PHE A 191 2.22 -5.24 -0.12
N TYR A 192 1.73 -5.36 -1.36
CA TYR A 192 0.90 -6.50 -1.78
C TYR A 192 1.69 -7.78 -2.07
N SER A 193 3.03 -7.77 -1.96
CA SER A 193 3.81 -9.00 -1.94
C SER A 193 3.95 -9.61 -0.53
N HIS A 194 3.62 -8.85 0.51
CA HIS A 194 3.78 -9.30 1.88
C HIS A 194 2.57 -10.13 2.35
N PRO A 195 2.77 -11.27 3.02
CA PRO A 195 1.67 -12.14 3.46
C PRO A 195 0.70 -11.47 4.46
N TRP A 196 1.13 -10.42 5.16
CA TRP A 196 0.22 -9.65 6.04
C TRP A 196 -0.85 -8.89 5.26
N ALA A 197 -0.51 -8.30 4.10
CA ALA A 197 -1.49 -7.67 3.23
C ALA A 197 -2.47 -8.72 2.68
N TRP A 198 -1.99 -9.94 2.41
CA TRP A 198 -2.84 -11.03 1.96
C TRP A 198 -3.89 -11.44 3.00
N ASN A 199 -3.50 -11.46 4.28
CA ASN A 199 -4.44 -11.67 5.37
C ASN A 199 -5.51 -10.57 5.44
N GLU A 200 -5.10 -9.31 5.24
CA GLU A 200 -5.98 -8.15 5.29
C GLU A 200 -7.06 -8.21 4.20
N ILE A 201 -6.66 -8.53 2.97
CA ILE A 201 -7.56 -8.59 1.80
C ILE A 201 -8.19 -9.97 1.57
N GLY A 202 -7.80 -10.98 2.34
CA GLY A 202 -8.28 -12.36 2.20
C GLY A 202 -7.75 -13.08 0.96
N PHE A 203 -6.56 -12.71 0.47
CA PHE A 203 -5.95 -13.36 -0.69
C PHE A 203 -5.48 -14.76 -0.32
N GLY A 204 -5.93 -15.76 -1.08
CA GLY A 204 -5.70 -17.20 -0.87
C GLY A 204 -4.24 -17.70 -0.93
N GLY A 205 -3.29 -16.80 -1.17
CA GLY A 205 -1.89 -17.09 -1.38
C GLY A 205 -1.57 -17.55 -2.81
N PRO A 206 -0.31 -17.98 -3.05
CA PRO A 206 0.13 -18.47 -4.35
C PRO A 206 -0.73 -19.63 -4.86
N ALA A 207 -1.00 -19.63 -6.17
CA ALA A 207 -1.81 -20.66 -6.79
C ALA A 207 -1.09 -22.02 -6.84
N TYR A 208 0.18 -22.05 -7.21
CA TYR A 208 0.88 -23.31 -7.48
C TYR A 208 1.32 -24.03 -6.19
N PRO A 209 1.24 -25.37 -6.14
CA PRO A 209 0.67 -26.31 -7.12
C PRO A 209 -0.86 -26.47 -7.08
N ARG A 210 -1.55 -25.98 -6.04
CA ARG A 210 -2.99 -26.24 -5.80
C ARG A 210 -3.92 -25.76 -6.92
N GLY A 211 -3.61 -24.65 -7.57
CA GLY A 211 -4.44 -23.92 -8.51
C GLY A 211 -5.55 -23.08 -7.86
N PHE A 212 -6.18 -22.23 -8.68
CA PHE A 212 -7.49 -21.61 -8.41
C PHE A 212 -8.50 -22.26 -9.38
N MET A 213 -9.64 -22.74 -8.87
CA MET A 213 -10.68 -23.40 -9.65
C MET A 213 -11.75 -22.43 -10.16
N ARG A 214 -12.03 -21.37 -9.41
CA ARG A 214 -13.09 -20.38 -9.66
C ARG A 214 -12.51 -19.13 -10.35
N LEU A 215 -11.89 -19.34 -11.51
CA LEU A 215 -11.40 -18.27 -12.37
C LEU A 215 -12.55 -17.74 -13.24
N GLY A 216 -13.34 -16.77 -12.77
CA GLY A 216 -14.23 -16.01 -13.67
C GLY A 216 -15.70 -15.81 -13.28
N GLY A 217 -16.08 -16.02 -12.01
CA GLY A 217 -17.42 -15.67 -11.52
C GLY A 217 -17.35 -14.66 -10.38
N VAL A 218 -17.85 -13.44 -10.59
CA VAL A 218 -17.97 -12.46 -9.50
C VAL A 218 -18.86 -13.05 -8.40
N GLY A 219 -18.36 -13.07 -7.15
CA GLY A 219 -19.07 -13.64 -6.00
C GLY A 219 -18.94 -15.15 -5.82
N SER A 220 -18.18 -15.85 -6.68
CA SER A 220 -17.82 -17.25 -6.44
C SER A 220 -16.56 -17.34 -5.58
N ARG A 221 -16.59 -18.19 -4.57
CA ARG A 221 -15.45 -18.44 -3.68
C ARG A 221 -14.84 -19.80 -3.93
N GLU A 222 -13.53 -19.90 -3.73
CA GLU A 222 -12.87 -21.19 -3.63
C GLU A 222 -13.36 -21.95 -2.38
N PRO A 223 -13.30 -23.30 -2.36
CA PRO A 223 -13.70 -24.07 -1.19
C PRO A 223 -12.92 -23.74 0.09
N PHE A 224 -11.73 -23.16 -0.05
CA PHE A 224 -10.86 -22.74 1.05
C PHE A 224 -10.98 -21.24 1.39
N GLU A 225 -11.76 -20.47 0.64
CA GLU A 225 -12.02 -19.05 0.93
C GLU A 225 -13.20 -18.89 1.88
N ALA A 226 -13.04 -18.02 2.86
CA ALA A 226 -14.11 -17.63 3.77
C ALA A 226 -14.80 -16.34 3.27
N PRO A 227 -16.09 -16.13 3.55
CA PRO A 227 -16.66 -14.79 3.46
C PRO A 227 -15.96 -13.84 4.44
N GLY A 228 -15.88 -12.55 4.09
CA GLY A 228 -15.45 -11.52 5.04
C GLY A 228 -16.38 -11.46 6.26
N ALA A 229 -15.84 -11.05 7.40
CA ALA A 229 -16.57 -10.97 8.67
C ALA A 229 -17.66 -9.88 8.70
N THR A 230 -17.63 -8.94 7.75
CA THR A 230 -18.65 -7.91 7.59
C THR A 230 -19.31 -8.05 6.21
N SER A 231 -20.65 -7.98 6.18
CA SER A 231 -21.43 -7.84 4.94
C SER A 231 -21.52 -6.39 4.47
N GLU A 232 -20.92 -5.48 5.22
CA GLU A 232 -20.93 -4.06 4.97
C GLU A 232 -20.20 -3.73 3.66
N ASP A 233 -20.94 -3.05 2.80
CA ASP A 233 -20.38 -2.38 1.66
C ASP A 233 -19.62 -1.15 2.19
N PRO A 234 -18.28 -1.09 2.04
CA PRO A 234 -17.47 -0.01 2.59
C PRO A 234 -17.83 1.37 2.02
N VAL A 235 -18.70 1.44 1.01
CA VAL A 235 -19.27 2.70 0.51
C VAL A 235 -20.61 3.05 1.16
N ARG A 236 -21.46 2.07 1.48
CA ARG A 236 -22.74 2.33 2.18
C ARG A 236 -22.56 2.66 3.66
N THR A 237 -21.52 2.14 4.31
CA THR A 237 -21.24 2.46 5.73
C THR A 237 -20.95 3.95 5.95
N VAL A 238 -20.45 4.68 4.93
CA VAL A 238 -20.18 6.14 4.98
C VAL A 238 -21.47 6.96 5.16
N GLU A 239 -22.58 6.48 4.58
CA GLU A 239 -23.87 7.19 4.60
C GLU A 239 -24.56 7.08 5.97
N GLN A 240 -24.32 5.99 6.73
CA GLN A 240 -25.00 5.76 8.02
C GLN A 240 -24.34 6.50 9.19
N GLU A 241 -23.02 6.71 9.18
CA GLU A 241 -22.34 7.52 10.21
C GLU A 241 -22.71 9.01 10.11
N HIS A 242 -23.00 9.53 8.92
CA HIS A 242 -23.48 10.91 8.73
C HIS A 242 -24.95 11.15 9.14
N ILE A 243 -25.74 10.08 9.37
CA ILE A 243 -27.15 10.20 9.81
C ILE A 243 -27.26 10.13 11.33
N ASN A 244 -26.26 9.53 12.00
CA ASN A 244 -26.25 9.33 13.46
C ASN A 244 -25.24 10.25 14.19
N GLY A 245 -24.65 11.23 13.50
CA GLY A 245 -23.77 12.26 14.06
C GLY A 245 -24.27 13.67 13.73
#